data_AF-A0A328VZS1-F1
#
_entry.id   AF-A0A328VZS1-F1
#
_cell.length_a   1.000
_cell.length_b   1.000
_cell.length_c   1.000
_cell.angle_alpha   90.00
_cell.angle_beta   90.00
_cell.angle_gamma   90.00
#
_symmetry.space_group_name_H-M   'P 1'
#
loop_
_entity.id
_entity.type
_entity.pdbx_description
1 polymer ?
#
loop_
_entity_poly.entity_id
_entity_poly.type
_entity_poly.pdbx_seq_one_letter_code
_entity_poly.pdbx_strand_id
1 'polypeptide(L)'
;PNPQTPVDKTDKTPWHTLLAQVEPLARRLAELQAPRLRVDLEGRAVGYRSLEGLDLEGVTSLLRQMLSALARQYPEPRAVQVIGLWPGTPSQPVRREVLSEVEAEDDTAWF
;
A
#
# COMPACT_ATOMS: atom_id res chain seq x y z
N PRO A 1 -34.19 -2.76 -26.32
CA PRO A 1 -33.65 -3.55 -25.20
C PRO A 1 -32.13 -3.43 -25.14
N ASN A 2 -31.62 -2.46 -24.37
CA ASN A 2 -30.20 -2.38 -24.06
C ASN A 2 -29.89 -3.43 -22.98
N PRO A 3 -28.92 -4.34 -23.18
CA PRO A 3 -28.41 -5.13 -22.08
C PRO A 3 -27.61 -4.18 -21.18
N GLN A 4 -28.13 -3.92 -19.98
CA GLN A 4 -27.33 -3.36 -18.90
C GLN A 4 -26.27 -4.39 -18.55
N THR A 5 -25.04 -4.19 -19.05
CA THR A 5 -23.86 -4.88 -18.53
C THR A 5 -23.75 -4.49 -17.05
N PRO A 6 -23.67 -5.43 -16.10
CA PRO A 6 -23.28 -5.08 -14.75
C PRO A 6 -21.83 -4.58 -14.85
N VAL A 7 -21.64 -3.28 -14.69
CA VAL A 7 -20.31 -2.72 -14.45
C VAL A 7 -19.81 -3.38 -13.17
N ASP A 8 -18.83 -4.26 -13.34
CA ASP A 8 -18.05 -4.89 -12.29
C ASP A 8 -17.41 -3.75 -11.48
N LYS A 9 -18.12 -3.23 -10.47
CA LYS A 9 -17.65 -2.16 -9.56
C LYS A 9 -16.52 -2.62 -8.64
N THR A 10 -15.89 -3.73 -8.97
CA THR A 10 -14.82 -4.37 -8.22
C THR A 10 -13.44 -3.85 -8.67
N ASP A 11 -13.37 -3.07 -9.74
CA ASP A 11 -12.11 -2.88 -10.49
C ASP A 11 -11.18 -1.75 -10.01
N LYS A 12 -11.59 -0.87 -9.07
CA LYS A 12 -10.78 0.32 -8.72
C LYS A 12 -10.67 0.64 -7.24
N THR A 13 -10.68 -0.36 -6.36
CA THR A 13 -10.25 -0.08 -4.98
C THR A 13 -8.74 0.20 -4.96
N PRO A 14 -8.25 1.11 -4.11
CA PRO A 14 -6.82 1.34 -3.95
C PRO A 14 -6.01 0.06 -3.70
N TRP A 15 -6.64 -0.95 -3.08
CA TRP A 15 -6.04 -2.27 -2.87
C TRP A 15 -5.72 -3.02 -4.15
N HIS A 16 -6.60 -2.97 -5.16
CA HIS A 16 -6.36 -3.67 -6.42
C HIS A 16 -5.09 -3.14 -7.09
N THR A 17 -4.97 -1.81 -7.17
CA THR A 17 -3.78 -1.12 -7.67
C THR A 17 -2.52 -1.48 -6.87
N LEU A 18 -2.60 -1.45 -5.53
CA LEU A 18 -1.44 -1.78 -4.70
C LEU A 18 -1.04 -3.26 -4.77
N LEU A 19 -1.99 -4.18 -4.85
CA LEU A 19 -1.73 -5.61 -4.98
C LEU A 19 -1.08 -5.96 -6.32
N ALA A 20 -1.45 -5.24 -7.40
CA ALA A 20 -0.78 -5.32 -8.69
C ALA A 20 0.66 -4.75 -8.67
N GLN A 21 0.94 -3.82 -7.76
CA GLN A 21 2.25 -3.17 -7.60
C GLN A 21 3.14 -3.83 -6.52
N VAL A 22 2.78 -5.00 -5.98
CA VAL A 22 3.55 -5.63 -4.90
C VAL A 22 5.02 -5.86 -5.28
N GLU A 23 5.29 -6.42 -6.46
CA GLU A 23 6.65 -6.70 -6.92
C GLU A 23 7.52 -5.44 -7.10
N PRO A 24 7.07 -4.40 -7.83
CA PRO A 24 7.86 -3.17 -7.94
C PRO A 24 8.05 -2.46 -6.60
N LEU A 25 7.05 -2.48 -5.70
CA LEU A 25 7.18 -1.90 -4.36
C LEU A 25 8.17 -2.67 -3.49
N ALA A 26 8.12 -4.00 -3.52
CA ALA A 26 9.05 -4.85 -2.79
C ALA A 26 10.49 -4.66 -3.29
N ARG A 27 10.69 -4.56 -4.61
CA ARG A 27 11.99 -4.24 -5.20
C ARG A 27 12.50 -2.89 -4.71
N ARG A 28 11.64 -1.87 -4.70
CA ARG A 28 12.02 -0.54 -4.22
C ARG A 28 12.38 -0.54 -2.73
N LEU A 29 11.63 -1.25 -1.90
CA LEU A 29 11.93 -1.43 -0.48
C LEU A 29 13.29 -2.11 -0.26
N ALA A 30 13.59 -3.15 -1.03
CA ALA A 30 14.85 -3.87 -0.97
C ALA A 30 16.03 -3.02 -1.46
N GLU A 31 15.89 -2.32 -2.58
CA GLU A 31 16.89 -1.40 -3.13
C GLU A 31 17.25 -0.28 -2.14
N LEU A 32 16.23 0.31 -1.52
CA LEU A 32 16.41 1.37 -0.52
C LEU A 32 16.86 0.82 0.84
N GLN A 33 16.91 -0.50 1.01
CA GLN A 33 17.17 -1.18 2.27
C GLN A 33 16.34 -0.59 3.42
N ALA A 34 15.04 -0.38 3.17
CA ALA A 34 14.14 0.14 4.18
C ALA A 34 14.03 -0.88 5.33
N PRO A 35 14.40 -0.55 6.57
CA PRO A 35 14.36 -1.52 7.66
C PRO A 35 12.95 -1.78 8.16
N ARG A 36 12.02 -0.83 7.94
CA ARG A 36 10.62 -0.92 8.37
C ARG A 36 9.68 -0.49 7.26
N LEU A 37 8.52 -1.12 7.23
CA LEU A 37 7.39 -0.81 6.37
C LEU A 37 6.23 -0.32 7.23
N ARG A 38 5.56 0.73 6.76
CA ARG A 38 4.30 1.23 7.31
C ARG A 38 3.27 1.40 6.20
N VAL A 39 2.02 1.07 6.50
CA VAL A 39 0.89 1.37 5.62
C VAL A 39 -0.07 2.30 6.34
N ASP A 40 -0.39 3.39 5.67
CA ASP A 40 -1.34 4.40 6.15
C ASP A 40 -2.63 4.30 5.34
N LEU A 41 -3.76 4.38 6.05
CA LEU A 41 -5.09 4.53 5.49
C LEU A 41 -5.63 5.89 5.91
N GLU A 42 -5.94 6.76 4.94
CA GLU A 42 -6.58 8.07 5.21
C GLU A 42 -5.79 8.90 6.25
N GLY A 43 -4.45 8.87 6.15
CA GLY A 43 -3.54 9.54 7.07
C GLY A 43 -3.29 8.83 8.41
N ARG A 44 -3.91 7.66 8.64
CA ARG A 44 -3.75 6.86 9.87
C ARG A 44 -2.89 5.61 9.64
N ALA A 45 -1.90 5.40 10.51
CA ALA A 45 -1.14 4.16 10.52
C ALA A 45 -2.01 2.95 10.87
N VAL A 46 -2.07 1.96 9.98
CA VAL A 46 -2.81 0.70 10.20
C VAL A 46 -1.94 -0.54 10.06
N GLY A 47 -0.79 -0.43 9.38
CA GLY A 47 0.16 -1.52 9.19
C GLY A 47 1.56 -1.10 9.59
N TYR A 48 2.27 -1.99 10.29
CA TYR A 48 3.68 -1.80 10.64
C TYR A 48 4.41 -3.15 10.68
N ARG A 49 5.52 -3.27 9.94
CA ARG A 49 6.35 -4.49 9.94
C ARG A 49 7.84 -4.14 9.83
N SER A 50 8.68 -4.97 10.45
CA SER A 50 10.11 -4.98 10.19
C SER A 50 10.40 -5.71 8.90
N LEU A 51 11.37 -5.20 8.13
CA LEU A 51 11.94 -5.84 6.94
C LEU A 51 13.38 -6.30 7.19
N GLU A 52 13.92 -6.09 8.39
CA GLU A 52 15.29 -6.45 8.74
C GLU A 52 15.54 -7.95 8.54
N GLY A 53 16.60 -8.28 7.79
CA GLY A 53 16.98 -9.65 7.50
C GLY A 53 16.14 -10.35 6.44
N LEU A 54 15.17 -9.67 5.81
CA LEU A 54 14.43 -10.22 4.67
C LEU A 54 15.17 -9.93 3.36
N ASP A 55 15.17 -10.91 2.47
CA ASP A 55 15.55 -10.73 1.07
C ASP A 55 14.36 -10.23 0.24
N LEU A 56 14.55 -10.04 -1.08
CA LEU A 56 13.49 -9.54 -1.96
C LEU A 56 12.24 -10.42 -1.93
N GLU A 57 12.40 -11.74 -1.90
CA GLU A 57 11.28 -12.68 -1.87
C GLU A 57 10.52 -12.57 -0.53
N GLY A 58 11.24 -12.50 0.59
CA GLY A 58 10.68 -12.27 1.92
C GLY A 58 9.91 -10.95 2.01
N VAL A 59 10.47 -9.86 1.49
CA VAL A 59 9.79 -8.55 1.43
C VAL A 59 8.53 -8.62 0.56
N THR A 60 8.61 -9.28 -0.61
CA THR A 60 7.48 -9.45 -1.53
C THR A 60 6.35 -10.24 -0.87
N SER A 61 6.67 -11.37 -0.24
CA SER A 61 5.71 -12.22 0.44
C SER A 61 5.04 -11.49 1.61
N LEU A 62 5.84 -10.81 2.46
CA LEU A 62 5.33 -10.04 3.58
C LEU A 62 4.42 -8.90 3.12
N LEU A 63 4.83 -8.14 2.10
CA LEU A 63 4.02 -7.04 1.55
C LEU A 63 2.69 -7.54 1.01
N ARG A 64 2.70 -8.64 0.24
CA ARG A 64 1.48 -9.27 -0.30
C ARG A 64 0.52 -9.69 0.81
N GLN A 65 1.02 -10.38 1.83
CA GLN A 65 0.23 -10.85 2.97
C GLN A 65 -0.36 -9.66 3.73
N MET A 66 0.44 -8.63 4.00
CA MET A 66 0.02 -7.46 4.75
C MET A 66 -1.07 -6.68 4.00
N LEU A 67 -0.87 -6.38 2.72
CA LEU A 67 -1.86 -5.68 1.90
C LEU A 67 -3.14 -6.50 1.75
N SER A 68 -3.04 -7.81 1.56
CA SER A 68 -4.20 -8.69 1.47
C SER A 68 -5.00 -8.77 2.77
N ALA A 69 -4.33 -8.77 3.93
CA ALA A 69 -4.98 -8.73 5.23
C ALA A 69 -5.69 -7.39 5.46
N LEU A 70 -5.03 -6.27 5.13
CA LEU A 70 -5.62 -4.94 5.25
C LEU A 70 -6.79 -4.74 4.29
N ALA A 71 -6.71 -5.26 3.07
CA ALA A 71 -7.82 -5.22 2.11
C ALA A 71 -9.07 -5.95 2.60
N ARG A 72 -8.92 -7.05 3.36
CA ARG A 72 -10.05 -7.73 3.99
C ARG A 72 -10.62 -6.95 5.17
N GLN A 73 -9.78 -6.28 5.93
CA GLN A 73 -10.20 -5.53 7.12
C GLN A 73 -10.84 -4.18 6.77
N TYR A 74 -10.36 -3.54 5.71
CA TYR A 74 -10.77 -2.22 5.24
C TYR A 74 -11.07 -2.31 3.74
N PRO A 75 -12.22 -2.88 3.32
CA PRO A 75 -12.46 -3.19 1.90
C PRO A 75 -12.53 -1.96 0.99
N GLU A 76 -12.94 -0.80 1.54
CA GLU A 76 -13.22 0.42 0.77
C GLU A 76 -12.47 1.64 1.34
N PRO A 77 -11.13 1.66 1.30
CA PRO A 77 -10.39 2.83 1.76
C PRO A 77 -10.47 3.96 0.73
N ARG A 78 -10.48 5.21 1.19
CA ARG A 78 -10.38 6.37 0.28
C ARG A 78 -8.97 6.62 -0.20
N ALA A 79 -7.97 6.37 0.65
CA ALA A 79 -6.57 6.58 0.31
C ALA A 79 -5.68 5.58 1.07
N VAL A 80 -4.70 5.02 0.37
CA VAL A 80 -3.72 4.09 0.92
C VAL A 80 -2.32 4.53 0.55
N GLN A 81 -1.44 4.62 1.54
CA GLN A 81 -0.02 4.92 1.34
C GLN A 81 0.85 3.78 1.83
N VAL A 82 1.88 3.42 1.05
CA VAL A 82 2.92 2.48 1.42
C VAL A 82 4.20 3.26 1.69
N ILE A 83 4.73 3.16 2.91
CA ILE A 83 5.79 4.03 3.40
C ILE A 83 6.97 3.20 3.90
N GLY A 84 8.15 3.45 3.34
CA GLY A 84 9.43 3.00 3.91
C GLY A 84 9.84 3.88 5.09
N LEU A 85 10.30 3.26 6.17
CA LEU A 85 10.70 3.96 7.40
C LEU A 85 12.13 3.58 7.80
N TRP A 86 12.95 4.59 8.11
CA TRP A 86 14.27 4.41 8.72
C TRP A 86 14.24 4.98 10.13
N PRO A 87 14.63 4.19 11.15
CA PRO A 87 14.68 4.68 12.52
C PRO A 87 15.61 5.89 12.56
N GLY A 88 15.11 6.96 13.19
CA GLY A 88 15.94 8.11 13.53
C GLY A 88 16.90 7.75 14.65
N THR A 89 17.96 8.54 14.76
CA THR A 89 18.76 8.60 15.99
C THR A 89 18.24 9.76 16.85
N PRO A 90 18.60 9.88 18.15
CA PRO A 90 18.22 11.07 18.93
C PRO A 90 18.60 12.40 18.25
N SER A 91 19.62 12.38 17.39
CA SER A 91 20.11 13.53 16.62
C SER A 91 19.50 13.68 15.23
N GLN A 92 18.71 12.71 14.74
CA GLN A 92 18.13 12.73 13.39
C GLN A 92 16.69 12.21 13.40
N PRO A 93 15.71 12.97 12.86
CA PRO A 93 14.33 12.51 12.82
C PRO A 93 14.19 11.24 11.97
N VAL A 94 13.15 10.46 12.25
CA VAL A 94 12.76 9.29 11.44
C VAL A 94 12.58 9.74 9.98
N ARG A 95 13.37 9.15 9.08
CA ARG A 95 13.17 9.36 7.64
C ARG A 95 11.99 8.52 7.18
N ARG A 96 11.13 9.15 6.38
CA ARG A 96 9.94 8.55 5.77
C ARG A 96 10.05 8.71 4.26
N GLU A 97 9.78 7.65 3.52
CA GLU A 97 9.71 7.70 2.06
C GLU A 97 8.39 7.06 1.61
N VAL A 98 7.53 7.85 0.98
CA VAL A 98 6.27 7.35 0.41
C VAL A 98 6.61 6.67 -0.91
N LEU A 99 6.35 5.37 -1.00
CA LEU A 99 6.67 4.52 -2.15
C LEU A 99 5.49 4.40 -3.11
N SER A 100 4.27 4.49 -2.56
CA SER A 100 3.03 4.52 -3.33
C SER A 100 1.97 5.26 -2.52
N GLU A 101 1.15 6.00 -3.23
CA GLU A 101 -0.05 6.66 -2.73
C GLU A 101 -1.13 6.42 -3.77
N VAL A 102 -2.21 5.77 -3.34
CA VAL A 102 -3.34 5.45 -4.21
C VAL A 102 -4.60 5.96 -3.54
N GLU A 103 -5.26 6.88 -4.21
CA GLU A 103 -6.58 7.39 -3.85
C GLU A 103 -7.65 6.63 -4.63
N ALA A 104 -8.80 6.40 -4.02
CA ALA A 104 -9.97 5.92 -4.73
C ALA A 104 -10.39 7.01 -5.72
N GLU A 105 -10.65 6.64 -6.97
CA GLU A 105 -11.28 7.56 -7.90
C GLU A 105 -12.69 7.85 -7.38
N ASP A 106 -12.91 9.06 -6.85
CA ASP A 106 -14.25 9.58 -6.61
C ASP A 106 -14.89 9.76 -7.99
N ASP A 107 -15.79 8.86 -8.33
CA ASP A 107 -16.66 8.92 -9.52
C ASP A 107 -17.73 10.04 -9.33
N THR A 108 -17.29 11.21 -8.87
CA THR A 108 -18.11 12.43 -8.81
C THR A 108 -17.90 13.19 -10.11
N ALA A 109 -18.26 12.56 -11.23
CA ALA A 109 -18.58 13.30 -12.44
C ALA A 109 -19.89 14.06 -12.17
N TRP A 110 -19.77 15.39 -12.15
CA TRP A 110 -20.85 16.34 -11.89
C TRP A 110 -22.01 16.17 -12.88
N PHE A 111 -23.22 16.39 -12.36
CA PHE A 111 -24.52 16.43 -13.04
C PHE A 111 -24.54 17.25 -14.34
#